data_AF-A0A1G1CPN8-F1
#
_entry.id   AF-A0A1G1CPN8-F1
#
_cell.length_a   1.000
_cell.length_b   1.000
_cell.length_c   1.000
_cell.angle_alpha   90.00
_cell.angle_beta   90.00
_cell.angle_gamma   90.00
#
_symmetry.space_group_name_H-M   'P 1'
#
loop_
_entity.id
_entity.type
_entity.pdbx_description
1 polymer ?
#
loop_
_entity_poly.entity_id
_entity_poly.type
_entity_poly.pdbx_seq_one_letter_code
_entity_poly.pdbx_strand_id
1 'polypeptide(L)' 'MTKSTRLKRPIDYSDIPELPVKFWREAKIVIPDRKVPVSLRLDQTVLNWFKKQGKGYQSRINAILAAYMQAQQSR' A
#
# COMPACT_ATOMS: atom_id res chain seq x y z
N MET A 1 17.00 5.26 48.65
CA MET A 1 15.73 5.82 48.12
C MET A 1 16.02 7.16 47.44
N THR A 2 16.20 7.20 46.13
CA THR A 2 16.31 8.45 45.37
C THR A 2 15.21 8.44 44.31
N LYS A 3 14.17 9.23 44.54
CA LYS A 3 13.01 9.33 43.64
C LYS A 3 13.49 9.98 42.34
N SER A 4 13.51 9.20 41.25
CA SER A 4 13.71 9.71 39.90
C SER A 4 12.52 10.58 39.52
N THR A 5 12.69 11.90 39.62
CA THR A 5 11.69 12.90 39.22
C THR A 5 11.58 12.90 37.69
N ARG A 6 10.63 12.13 37.15
CA ARG A 6 10.27 12.17 35.73
C ARG A 6 9.69 13.55 35.42
N LEU A 7 10.46 14.41 34.73
CA LEU A 7 9.93 15.68 34.19
C LEU A 7 8.75 15.38 33.26
N LYS A 8 7.54 15.77 33.66
CA LYS A 8 6.36 15.77 32.79
C LYS A 8 6.37 17.06 31.98
N ARG A 9 7.11 17.08 30.87
CA ARG A 9 6.96 18.15 29.88
C ARG A 9 5.68 17.93 29.06
N PRO A 10 4.94 18.98 28.68
CA PRO A 10 3.83 18.85 27.75
C PRO A 10 4.36 18.34 26.39
N ILE A 11 3.55 17.50 25.72
CA ILE A 11 3.87 16.98 24.40
C ILE A 11 3.66 18.12 23.39
N ASP A 12 4.67 18.37 22.56
CA ASP A 12 4.60 19.33 21.45
C ASP A 12 4.01 18.63 20.23
N TYR A 13 3.00 19.26 19.62
CA TYR A 13 2.30 18.77 18.43
C TYR A 13 2.44 19.72 17.24
N SER A 14 3.35 20.69 17.31
CA SER A 14 3.53 21.72 16.27
C SER A 14 3.91 21.15 14.90
N ASP A 15 4.51 19.97 14.87
CA ASP A 15 4.89 19.21 13.67
C ASP A 15 3.77 18.32 13.10
N ILE A 16 2.72 18.05 13.89
CA ILE A 16 1.60 17.19 13.52
C ILE A 16 0.28 17.91 13.88
N PRO A 17 -0.05 18.99 13.17
CA PRO A 17 -1.29 19.72 13.42
C PRO A 17 -2.50 18.82 13.13
N GLU A 18 -3.58 19.01 13.90
CA GLU A 18 -4.82 18.29 13.70
C GLU A 18 -5.41 18.58 12.31
N LEU A 19 -5.89 17.54 11.64
CA LEU A 19 -6.53 17.67 10.34
C LEU A 19 -7.91 18.36 10.50
N PRO A 20 -8.25 19.32 9.62
CA PRO A 20 -9.50 20.06 9.74
C PRO A 20 -10.72 19.14 9.56
N VAL A 21 -11.82 19.45 10.24
CA VAL A 21 -13.08 18.66 10.18
C VAL A 21 -13.57 18.44 8.75
N LYS A 22 -13.33 19.40 7.85
CA LYS A 22 -13.66 19.31 6.42
C LYS A 22 -12.92 18.15 5.72
N PHE A 23 -11.66 17.90 6.08
CA PHE A 23 -10.86 16.81 5.54
C PHE A 23 -11.53 15.46 5.82
N TRP A 24 -11.94 15.23 7.08
CA TRP A 24 -12.61 13.98 7.47
C TRP A 24 -13.98 13.80 6.84
N ARG A 25 -14.69 14.90 6.56
CA ARG A 25 -15.98 14.88 5.86
C ARG A 25 -15.85 14.43 4.40
N GLU A 26 -14.75 14.80 3.75
CA GLU A 26 -14.50 14.53 2.33
C GLU A 26 -13.58 13.32 2.10
N ALA A 27 -12.99 12.77 3.16
CA ALA A 27 -12.08 11.64 3.10
C ALA A 27 -12.78 10.41 2.52
N LYS A 28 -12.25 9.90 1.39
CA LYS A 28 -12.69 8.64 0.82
C LYS A 28 -11.97 7.49 1.52
N ILE A 29 -12.73 6.62 2.17
CA ILE A 29 -12.19 5.36 2.68
C ILE A 29 -11.84 4.48 1.48
N VAL A 30 -10.56 4.33 1.21
CA VAL A 30 -10.07 3.38 0.21
C VAL A 30 -9.83 2.06 0.92
N ILE A 31 -10.80 1.15 0.82
CA ILE A 31 -10.59 -0.24 1.23
C ILE A 31 -9.81 -0.90 0.10
N PRO A 32 -8.56 -1.33 0.32
CA PRO A 32 -7.85 -2.08 -0.71
C PRO A 32 -8.57 -3.41 -0.92
N ASP A 33 -9.00 -3.66 -2.15
CA ASP A 33 -9.58 -4.96 -2.50
C ASP A 33 -8.61 -6.08 -2.14
N ARG A 34 -9.12 -7.07 -1.42
CA ARG A 34 -8.32 -8.25 -1.07
C ARG A 34 -7.96 -8.98 -2.35
N LYS A 35 -6.66 -9.15 -2.60
CA LYS A 35 -6.18 -10.00 -3.68
C LYS A 35 -6.72 -11.41 -3.47
N VAL A 36 -7.46 -11.92 -4.46
CA VAL A 36 -7.96 -13.29 -4.45
C VAL A 36 -6.81 -14.22 -4.86
N PRO A 37 -6.43 -15.21 -4.04
CA PRO A 37 -5.42 -16.18 -4.43
C PRO A 37 -5.97 -17.07 -5.54
N VAL A 38 -5.34 -17.02 -6.71
CA VAL A 38 -5.68 -17.87 -7.86
C VAL A 38 -4.47 -18.67 -8.31
N SER A 39 -4.70 -19.90 -8.76
CA SER A 39 -3.66 -20.71 -9.40
C SER A 39 -3.70 -20.47 -10.90
N LEU A 40 -2.68 -19.82 -11.45
CA LEU A 40 -2.53 -19.53 -12.87
C LEU A 40 -1.25 -20.19 -13.40
N ARG A 41 -1.33 -20.81 -14.58
CA ARG A 41 -0.17 -21.33 -15.30
C ARG A 41 0.43 -20.24 -16.16
N LEU A 42 1.75 -20.08 -16.08
CA LEU A 42 2.53 -19.15 -16.89
C LEU A 42 3.64 -19.93 -17.59
N ASP A 43 4.03 -19.49 -18.78
CA ASP A 43 5.18 -20.06 -19.47
C ASP A 43 6.45 -19.91 -18.64
N GLN A 44 7.28 -20.95 -18.67
CA GLN A 44 8.52 -21.00 -17.88
C GLN A 44 9.44 -19.82 -18.18
N THR A 45 9.58 -19.46 -19.46
CA THR A 45 10.40 -18.33 -19.91
C THR A 45 9.91 -17.01 -19.35
N VAL A 46 8.60 -16.78 -19.37
CA VAL A 46 7.96 -15.56 -18.85
C VAL A 46 8.17 -15.48 -17.34
N LEU A 47 7.90 -16.57 -16.61
CA LEU A 47 8.09 -16.61 -15.16
C LEU A 47 9.55 -16.35 -14.77
N ASN A 48 10.50 -16.95 -15.49
CA ASN A 48 11.92 -16.76 -15.26
C ASN A 48 12.35 -15.30 -15.49
N TRP A 49 11.84 -14.66 -16.53
CA TRP A 49 12.11 -13.25 -16.80
C TRP A 49 11.65 -12.35 -15.66
N PHE A 50 10.42 -12.55 -15.16
CA PHE A 50 9.91 -11.80 -14.02
C PHE A 50 10.68 -12.07 -12.72
N LYS A 51 11.07 -13.32 -12.45
CA LYS A 51 11.87 -13.69 -11.28
C LYS A 51 13.25 -13.03 -11.28
N LYS A 52 13.89 -12.86 -12.45
CA LYS A 52 15.19 -12.16 -12.57
C LYS A 52 15.15 -10.71 -12.12
N GLN A 53 13.97 -10.08 -12.10
CA GLN A 53 13.78 -8.70 -11.63
C GLN A 53 13.69 -8.59 -10.09
N GLY A 54 13.88 -9.70 -9.37
CA GLY A 54 13.96 -9.74 -7.92
C GLY A 54 12.60 -9.80 -7.21
N LYS A 55 12.61 -9.39 -5.94
CA LYS A 55 11.43 -9.43 -5.06
C LYS A 55 10.27 -8.62 -5.67
N GLY A 56 9.05 -9.12 -5.50
CA GLY A 56 7.85 -8.47 -6.00
C GLY A 56 7.42 -8.85 -7.41
N TYR A 57 8.04 -9.85 -8.04
CA TYR A 57 7.69 -10.29 -9.39
C TYR A 57 6.20 -10.63 -9.57
N GLN A 58 5.55 -11.23 -8.57
CA GLN A 58 4.10 -11.50 -8.59
C GLN A 58 3.26 -10.21 -8.62
N SER A 59 3.69 -9.18 -7.89
CA SER A 59 3.00 -7.88 -7.91
C SER A 59 3.15 -7.16 -9.25
N ARG A 60 4.31 -7.31 -9.91
CA ARG A 60 4.52 -6.80 -11.28
C ARG A 60 3.63 -7.51 -12.30
N ILE A 61 3.54 -8.84 -12.23
CA ILE A 61 2.62 -9.62 -13.06
C ILE A 61 1.18 -9.10 -12.89
N ASN A 62 0.73 -8.93 -11.65
CA ASN A 62 -0.59 -8.40 -11.37
C ASN A 62 -0.81 -6.98 -11.93
N ALA A 63 0.17 -6.09 -11.81
CA ALA A 63 0.09 -4.73 -12.32
C ALA A 63 -0.07 -4.70 -13.85
N ILE A 64 0.64 -5.56 -14.57
CA ILE A 64 0.54 -5.67 -16.04
C ILE A 64 -0.84 -6.20 -16.44
N LEU A 65 -1.34 -7.23 -15.77
CA LEU A 65 -2.68 -7.75 -16.03
C LEU A 65 -3.77 -6.70 -15.77
N ALA A 66 -3.63 -5.91 -14.71
CA ALA A 66 -4.54 -4.81 -14.39
C ALA A 66 -4.50 -3.71 -15.47
N ALA A 67 -3.31 -3.30 -15.90
CA ALA A 67 -3.16 -2.31 -16.97
C ALA A 67 -3.77 -2.78 -18.29
N TYR A 68 -3.57 -4.06 -18.65
CA TYR A 68 -4.19 -4.67 -19.83
C TYR A 68 -5.72 -4.68 -19.72
N MET A 69 -6.27 -5.09 -18.57
CA MET A 69 -7.71 -5.06 -18.31
C MET A 69 -8.29 -3.65 -18.47
N GLN A 70 -7.65 -2.63 -17.89
CA GLN A 70 -8.09 -1.24 -18.00
C GLN A 70 -8.09 -0.75 -19.44
N ALA A 71 -7.03 -1.04 -20.20
CA ALA A 71 -6.92 -0.64 -21.60
C ALA A 71 -8.01 -1.27 -22.49
N GLN A 72 -8.45 -2.50 -22.17
CA GLN A 72 -9.55 -3.17 -22.87
C GLN A 72 -10.93 -2.65 -22.46
N GLN A 73 -11.12 -2.25 -21.20
CA GLN A 73 -12.39 -1.71 -20.71
C GLN A 73 -12.68 -0.29 -21.22
N SER A 74 -11.64 0.47 -21.54
CA SER A 74 -11.77 1.83 -22.09
C SER A 74 -12.06 1.88 -23.60
N ARG A 75 -12.21 0.72 -24.25
CA ARG A 75 -12.46 0.59 -25.69
C ARG A 75 -13.92 0.22 -25.94
#